data_AF-A0A0B2BXK2-F1
#
_entry.id   AF-A0A0B2BXK2-F1
#
_cell.length_a   1.000
_cell.length_b   1.000
_cell.length_c   1.000
_cell.angle_alpha   90.00
_cell.angle_beta   90.00
_cell.angle_gamma   90.00
#
_symmetry.space_group_name_H-M   'P 1'
#
loop_
_entity.id
_entity.type
_entity.pdbx_description
1 polymer ?
#
loop_
_entity_poly.entity_id
_entity_poly.type
_entity_poly.pdbx_seq_one_letter_code
_entity_poly.pdbx_strand_id
1 'polypeptide(L)'
;MSDVDAPVCWLCGRPLGARVQQHHTVPKAKGGRSTVPLHPICHKAIHAHFTNAQLMRQGADRARLLENAELAGFVQWVANKPPDFHAPTRTKRR
;
A
#
# COMPACT_ATOMS: atom_id res chain seq x y z
N MET A 1 21.55 10.43 -19.86
CA MET A 1 20.10 10.57 -20.05
C MET A 1 19.47 10.23 -18.72
N SER A 2 18.85 11.22 -18.08
CA SER A 2 18.50 11.17 -16.66
C SER A 2 17.53 10.04 -16.37
N ASP A 3 17.98 9.07 -15.58
CA ASP A 3 17.13 8.10 -14.90
C ASP A 3 16.28 8.91 -13.92
N VAL A 4 15.10 9.32 -14.37
CA VAL A 4 14.09 9.91 -13.51
C VAL A 4 13.64 8.75 -12.64
N ASP A 5 14.19 8.65 -11.43
CA ASP A 5 13.79 7.68 -10.41
C ASP A 5 12.25 7.69 -10.32
N ALA A 6 11.62 6.73 -10.97
CA ALA A 6 10.17 6.64 -11.00
C ALA A 6 9.74 6.42 -9.54
N PRO A 7 8.82 7.22 -9.00
CA PRO A 7 8.47 7.13 -7.59
C PRO A 7 8.02 5.70 -7.28
N VAL A 8 8.51 5.14 -6.18
CA VAL A 8 8.25 3.75 -5.81
C VAL A 8 7.03 3.64 -4.89
N CYS A 9 6.29 2.54 -5.04
CA CYS A 9 5.16 2.24 -4.15
C CYS A 9 5.66 1.90 -2.76
N TRP A 10 5.22 2.66 -1.76
CA TRP A 10 5.66 2.50 -0.37
C TRP A 10 5.39 1.10 0.18
N LEU A 11 4.31 0.43 -0.23
CA LEU A 11 4.00 -0.92 0.24
C LEU A 11 4.88 -1.99 -0.42
N CYS A 12 4.84 -2.08 -1.75
CA CYS A 12 5.42 -3.21 -2.49
C CYS A 12 6.82 -2.96 -3.08
N GLY A 13 7.31 -1.72 -3.06
CA GLY A 13 8.64 -1.35 -3.57
C GLY A 13 8.77 -1.28 -5.09
N ARG A 14 7.74 -1.67 -5.86
CA ARG A 14 7.75 -1.56 -7.33
C ARG A 14 7.65 -0.11 -7.78
N PRO A 15 8.18 0.25 -8.97
CA PRO A 15 7.90 1.53 -9.60
C PRO A 15 6.40 1.79 -9.73
N LEU A 16 5.99 3.04 -9.53
CA LEU A 16 4.63 3.47 -9.78
C LEU A 16 4.41 3.64 -11.28
N GLY A 17 3.21 3.28 -11.74
CA GLY A 17 2.78 3.50 -13.11
C GLY A 17 2.03 4.81 -13.27
N ALA A 18 1.19 4.90 -14.29
CA ALA A 18 0.38 6.09 -14.54
C ALA A 18 -0.63 6.39 -13.42
N ARG A 19 -1.09 5.35 -12.69
CA ARG A 19 -2.08 5.50 -11.62
C ARG A 19 -1.46 5.39 -10.23
N VAL A 20 -1.52 6.48 -9.48
CA VAL A 20 -1.01 6.58 -8.10
C VAL A 20 -2.11 7.08 -7.16
N GLN A 21 -2.19 6.48 -5.97
CA GLN A 21 -3.05 6.94 -4.88
C GLN A 21 -2.20 7.33 -3.67
N GLN A 22 -2.64 8.36 -2.96
CA GLN A 22 -2.02 8.81 -1.71
C GLN A 22 -2.72 8.15 -0.52
N HIS A 23 -1.95 7.42 0.29
CA HIS A 23 -2.48 6.76 1.48
C HIS A 23 -1.99 7.46 2.74
N HIS A 24 -2.91 7.75 3.66
CA HIS A 24 -2.57 8.34 4.95
C HIS A 24 -2.07 7.23 5.89
N THR A 25 -0.78 7.27 6.23
CA THR A 25 -0.15 6.30 7.16
C THR A 25 -0.70 6.40 8.59
N VAL A 26 -1.22 7.58 8.95
CA VAL A 26 -2.00 7.82 10.16
C VAL A 26 -3.32 8.43 9.72
N PRO A 27 -4.49 7.93 10.17
CA PRO A 27 -5.77 8.49 9.75
C PRO A 27 -5.87 9.99 10.03
N LYS A 28 -6.42 10.73 9.05
CA LYS A 28 -6.60 12.20 9.11
C LYS A 28 -7.29 12.68 10.38
N ALA A 29 -8.27 11.91 10.88
CA ALA A 29 -9.01 12.19 12.11
C ALA A 29 -8.14 12.30 13.38
N LYS A 30 -6.90 11.79 13.35
CA LYS A 30 -5.94 11.82 14.46
C LYS A 30 -4.76 12.74 14.18
N GLY A 31 -4.89 13.65 13.22
CA GLY A 31 -3.84 14.62 12.86
C GLY A 31 -2.75 14.08 11.93
N GLY A 32 -2.96 12.91 11.32
CA GLY A 32 -2.05 12.37 10.31
C GLY A 32 -2.00 13.25 9.06
N ARG A 33 -0.83 13.80 8.76
CA ARG A 33 -0.57 14.65 7.59
C ARG A 33 0.31 13.97 6.53
N SER A 34 1.01 12.91 6.92
CA SER A 34 1.94 12.20 6.05
C SER A 34 1.20 11.21 5.16
N THR A 35 1.27 11.44 3.85
CA THR A 35 0.80 10.50 2.84
C THR A 35 1.97 9.79 2.18
N VAL A 36 1.74 8.54 1.80
CA VAL A 36 2.69 7.74 1.03
C VAL A 36 2.06 7.33 -0.31
N PRO A 37 2.84 7.29 -1.39
CA PRO A 37 2.32 6.94 -2.69
C PRO A 37 2.19 5.41 -2.83
N LEU A 38 1.06 4.96 -3.36
CA LEU A 38 0.73 3.55 -3.56
C LEU A 38 0.05 3.31 -4.91
N HIS A 39 0.19 2.08 -5.43
CA HIS A 39 -0.70 1.60 -6.49
C HIS A 39 -2.14 1.49 -5.96
N PRO A 40 -3.18 1.69 -6.80
CA PRO A 40 -4.58 1.47 -6.41
C PRO A 40 -4.84 0.06 -5.83
N ILE A 41 -4.18 -0.97 -6.36
CA ILE A 41 -4.30 -2.34 -5.85
C ILE A 41 -3.66 -2.51 -4.47
N CYS A 42 -2.49 -1.90 -4.24
CA CYS A 42 -1.80 -1.92 -2.95
C CYS A 42 -2.61 -1.17 -1.89
N HIS A 43 -3.20 -0.03 -2.26
CA HIS A 43 -4.06 0.73 -1.36
C HIS A 43 -5.31 -0.07 -0.96
N LYS A 44 -5.97 -0.73 -1.92
CA LYS A 44 -7.09 -1.63 -1.64
C LYS A 44 -6.69 -2.81 -0.75
N ALA A 45 -5.50 -3.38 -0.95
CA ALA A 45 -5.01 -4.48 -0.12
C ALA A 45 -4.86 -4.05 1.35
N ILE A 46 -4.27 -2.87 1.63
CA ILE A 46 -4.16 -2.35 3.00
C ILE A 46 -5.54 -2.29 3.67
N HIS A 47 -6.53 -1.69 3.00
CA HIS A 47 -7.88 -1.55 3.56
C HIS A 47 -8.67 -2.86 3.62
N ALA A 48 -8.31 -3.87 2.82
CA ALA A 48 -8.88 -5.21 2.90
C ALA A 48 -8.36 -5.99 4.12
N HIS A 49 -7.11 -5.78 4.54
CA HIS A 49 -6.48 -6.52 5.63
C HIS A 49 -6.49 -5.78 6.97
N PHE A 50 -6.59 -4.45 6.98
CA PHE A 50 -6.52 -3.64 8.20
C PHE A 50 -7.72 -2.70 8.37
N THR A 51 -8.22 -2.62 9.60
CA THR A 51 -9.09 -1.52 10.05
C THR A 51 -8.30 -0.22 10.17
N ASN A 52 -9.01 0.92 10.10
CA ASN A 52 -8.43 2.21 10.51
C ASN A 52 -7.83 2.17 11.93
N ALA A 53 -8.46 1.45 12.88
CA ALA A 53 -7.95 1.30 14.24
C ALA A 53 -6.65 0.47 14.34
N GLN A 54 -6.46 -0.53 13.47
CA GLN A 54 -5.20 -1.28 13.37
C GLN A 54 -4.11 -0.41 12.74
N LEU A 55 -4.42 0.30 11.65
CA LEU A 55 -3.48 1.22 11.01
C LEU A 55 -3.03 2.33 11.96
N MET A 56 -3.93 2.84 12.81
CA MET A 56 -3.56 3.82 13.84
C MET A 56 -2.48 3.32 14.80
N ARG A 57 -2.51 2.03 15.18
CA ARG A 57 -1.54 1.45 16.11
C ARG A 57 -0.19 1.20 15.46
N GLN A 58 -0.19 0.86 14.17
CA GLN A 58 1.01 0.58 13.39
C GLN A 58 1.68 1.85 12.86
N GLY A 59 0.92 2.92 12.64
CA GLY A 59 1.41 4.19 12.13
C GLY A 59 2.07 4.06 10.75
N ALA A 60 3.12 4.85 10.51
CA ALA A 60 3.89 4.83 9.28
C ALA A 60 4.92 3.69 9.18
N ASP A 61 4.74 2.60 9.93
CA ASP A 61 5.67 1.47 9.92
C ASP A 61 5.23 0.41 8.91
N ARG A 62 5.89 0.43 7.74
CA ARG A 62 5.71 -0.58 6.69
C ARG A 62 6.03 -1.99 7.18
N ALA A 63 7.08 -2.16 7.97
CA ALA A 63 7.51 -3.49 8.42
C ALA A 63 6.43 -4.13 9.28
N ARG A 64 5.77 -3.36 10.15
CA ARG A 64 4.64 -3.81 10.98
C ARG A 64 3.43 -4.25 10.17
N LEU A 65 3.17 -3.62 9.02
CA LEU A 65 2.12 -4.08 8.11
C LEU A 65 2.47 -5.44 7.50
N LEU A 66 3.74 -5.64 7.14
CA LEU A 66 4.23 -6.87 6.52
C LEU A 66 4.39 -8.04 7.51
N GLU A 67 4.23 -7.82 8.82
CA GLU A 67 4.07 -8.91 9.80
C GLU A 67 2.77 -9.69 9.59
N ASN A 68 1.76 -9.11 8.92
CA ASN A 68 0.56 -9.83 8.52
C ASN A 68 0.86 -10.74 7.31
N ALA A 69 0.80 -12.06 7.54
CA ALA A 69 1.10 -13.06 6.52
C ALA A 69 0.26 -12.93 5.23
N GLU A 70 -1.00 -12.51 5.32
CA GLU A 70 -1.86 -12.32 4.14
C GLU A 70 -1.40 -11.12 3.30
N LEU A 71 -1.09 -9.98 3.95
CA LEU A 71 -0.55 -8.82 3.25
C LEU A 71 0.85 -9.08 2.68
N ALA A 72 1.71 -9.78 3.44
CA ALA A 72 3.04 -10.18 2.97
C ALA A 72 2.96 -11.08 1.72
N GLY A 73 2.06 -12.07 1.74
CA GLY A 73 1.79 -12.94 0.58
C GLY A 73 1.29 -12.15 -0.62
N PHE A 74 0.40 -11.17 -0.41
CA PHE A 74 -0.04 -10.25 -1.47
C PHE A 74 1.14 -9.46 -2.06
N VAL A 75 2.02 -8.91 -1.21
CA VAL A 75 3.19 -8.14 -1.67
C VAL A 75 4.14 -9.01 -2.49
N GLN A 76 4.42 -10.24 -2.05
CA GLN A 76 5.24 -11.18 -2.81
C GLN A 76 4.61 -11.52 -4.18
N TRP A 77 3.31 -11.76 -4.21
CA TRP A 77 2.60 -12.08 -5.45
C TRP A 77 2.58 -10.91 -6.46
N VAL A 78 2.42 -9.68 -5.96
CA VAL A 78 2.35 -8.48 -6.81
C VAL A 78 3.72 -8.01 -7.29
N ALA A 79 4.81 -8.40 -6.60
CA ALA A 79 6.18 -7.97 -6.89
C ALA A 79 6.59 -8.19 -8.36
N ASN A 80 6.11 -9.27 -8.99
CA ASN A 80 6.45 -9.65 -10.37
C ASN A 80 5.44 -9.15 -11.41
N LYS A 81 4.55 -8.21 -11.06
CA LYS A 81 3.51 -7.69 -11.96
C LYS A 81 3.89 -6.30 -12.51
N PRO A 82 3.41 -5.91 -13.70
CA PRO A 82 3.61 -4.56 -14.24
C PRO A 82 3.13 -3.45 -13.28
N PRO A 83 3.70 -2.23 -13.33
CA PRO A 83 3.32 -1.10 -12.46
C PRO A 83 1.82 -0.80 -12.44
N ASP A 84 1.17 -0.79 -13.61
CA ASP A 84 -0.26 -0.50 -13.76
C ASP A 84 -1.16 -1.74 -13.67
N PHE A 85 -0.61 -2.87 -13.19
CA PHE A 85 -1.38 -4.10 -13.02
C PHE A 85 -2.55 -3.89 -12.06
N HIS A 86 -3.72 -4.38 -12.47
CA HIS A 86 -4.95 -4.34 -11.69
C HIS A 86 -5.56 -5.74 -11.58
N ALA A 87 -6.04 -6.07 -10.39
CA ALA A 87 -6.84 -7.25 -10.12
C ALA A 87 -7.89 -6.92 -9.04
N PRO A 88 -9.04 -7.60 -9.04
CA PRO A 88 -10.02 -7.48 -7.96
C PRO A 88 -9.41 -7.91 -6.63
N THR A 89 -9.36 -7.00 -5.66
CA THR A 89 -8.99 -7.35 -4.28
C THR A 89 -10.19 -8.01 -3.61
N ARG A 90 -10.12 -9.32 -3.37
CA ARG A 90 -11.16 -10.03 -2.59
C ARG A 90 -11.13 -9.51 -1.16
N THR A 91 -12.05 -8.62 -0.81
CA THR A 91 -12.23 -8.21 0.59
C THR A 91 -12.85 -9.37 1.37
N LYS A 92 -12.33 -9.68 2.56
CA LYS A 92 -13.06 -10.55 3.49
C LYS A 92 -14.30 -9.77 3.90
N ARG A 93 -15.49 -10.31 3.61
CA ARG A 93 -16.73 -9.77 4.19
C ARG A 93 -16.55 -9.80 5.72
N ARG A 94 -16.64 -8.62 6.33
CA ARG A 94 -16.62 -8.45 7.79
C ARG A 94 -17.92 -8.91 8.40
#